data_AF-A0A8X6W411-F1
#
_entry.id   AF-A0A8X6W411-F1
#
_cell.length_a   1.000
_cell.length_b   1.000
_cell.length_c   1.000
_cell.angle_alpha   90.00
_cell.angle_beta   90.00
_cell.angle_gamma   90.00
#
_symmetry.space_group_name_H-M   'P 1'
#
loop_
_entity.id
_entity.type
_entity.pdbx_description
1 polymer ?
#
loop_
_entity_poly.entity_id
_entity_poly.type
_entity_poly.pdbx_seq_one_letter_code
_entity_poly.pdbx_strand_id
1 'polypeptide(L)'
;MRDFIDKHAPDIFLIQETHLRPEYSFKIPNYSCYRNDRTHPAPGRGGTVILIKNCIPHYHVPTPPQFTGVEATLIMLTPIDYEPILIGSTFIPPVNDYFKNLNAALDPIFNYNNMTILVGDFNAKHTSWGCPVSDTRGNRLYRYIMNNNIDVLAPPTPTRTAKFEIPPPQLNTTWSVFTKTLANTENCYLSQASSTPEIESQIRELTSEILTAHANASKPMIHSEPPFVQGELKHLFRKRNRARELWQFTRYPQHKTELNRIQNKIKRKVGLYRQQVWEEHLTSLDAEDGSLWRTAKALRKKASPISALNGPNGIALSDTNKTDLIAKSLQSQFQLNDIHNPHKDEIITNIVDAYITNHTNNTDPIPPPALPSEVINYIKKIKIKKSPE
;
A
#
# COMPACT_ATOMS: atom_id res chain seq x y z
N MET A 1 -17.97 -24.65 1.09
CA MET A 1 -16.96 -25.72 1.23
C MET A 1 -17.60 -27.08 1.12
N ARG A 2 -18.54 -27.47 2.00
CA ARG A 2 -19.23 -28.78 1.94
C ARG A 2 -19.74 -29.14 0.55
N ASP A 3 -20.52 -28.27 -0.10
CA ASP A 3 -21.04 -28.51 -1.46
C ASP A 3 -19.93 -28.78 -2.50
N PHE A 4 -18.77 -28.13 -2.34
CA PHE A 4 -17.62 -28.37 -3.21
C PHE A 4 -16.99 -29.74 -2.96
N ILE A 5 -16.89 -30.16 -1.70
CA ILE A 5 -16.39 -31.49 -1.33
C ILE A 5 -17.32 -32.57 -1.86
N ASP A 6 -18.63 -32.40 -1.67
CA ASP A 6 -19.63 -33.37 -2.10
C ASP A 6 -19.63 -33.52 -3.63
N LYS A 7 -19.38 -32.42 -4.35
CA LYS A 7 -19.34 -32.40 -5.81
C LYS A 7 -18.04 -32.95 -6.41
N HIS A 8 -16.89 -32.58 -5.84
CA HIS A 8 -15.59 -32.85 -6.47
C HIS A 8 -14.80 -33.97 -5.80
N ALA A 9 -15.14 -34.35 -4.56
CA ALA A 9 -14.51 -35.40 -3.77
C ALA A 9 -12.97 -35.47 -3.90
N PRO A 10 -12.23 -34.34 -3.77
CA PRO A 10 -10.79 -34.35 -3.98
C PRO A 10 -10.08 -35.08 -2.85
N ASP A 11 -8.89 -35.62 -3.16
CA ASP A 11 -8.14 -36.45 -2.23
C ASP A 11 -7.54 -35.67 -1.06
N ILE A 12 -7.07 -34.46 -1.34
CA ILE A 12 -6.42 -33.56 -0.38
C ILE A 12 -6.91 -32.13 -0.60
N PHE A 13 -7.25 -31.45 0.50
CA PHE A 13 -7.53 -30.03 0.55
C PHE A 13 -6.46 -29.32 1.37
N LEU A 14 -5.95 -28.21 0.86
CA LEU A 14 -5.09 -27.29 1.59
C LEU A 14 -5.82 -25.96 1.73
N ILE A 15 -6.18 -25.60 2.95
CA ILE A 15 -7.01 -24.42 3.25
C ILE A 15 -6.17 -23.44 4.08
N GLN A 16 -6.24 -22.16 3.72
CA GLN A 16 -5.59 -21.05 4.42
C GLN A 16 -6.66 -20.08 4.93
N GLU A 17 -6.29 -19.25 5.91
CA GLU A 17 -7.20 -18.29 6.58
C GLU A 17 -8.48 -18.96 7.08
N THR A 18 -8.36 -20.02 7.87
CA THR A 18 -9.53 -20.78 8.36
C THR A 18 -10.30 -20.04 9.44
N HIS A 19 -9.64 -19.12 10.17
CA HIS A 19 -10.19 -18.40 11.32
C HIS A 19 -10.74 -19.32 12.43
N LEU A 20 -10.37 -20.60 12.41
CA LEU A 20 -10.80 -21.55 13.43
C LEU A 20 -10.06 -21.26 14.74
N ARG A 21 -10.76 -21.50 15.84
CA ARG A 21 -10.17 -21.51 17.17
C ARG A 21 -10.03 -22.95 17.67
N PRO A 22 -9.03 -23.24 18.51
CA PRO A 22 -8.85 -24.55 19.13
C PRO A 22 -10.13 -25.11 19.76
N GLU A 23 -10.96 -24.25 20.35
CA GLU A 23 -12.21 -24.65 21.01
C GLU A 23 -13.29 -25.19 20.06
N TYR A 24 -13.27 -24.80 18.77
CA TYR A 24 -14.30 -25.20 17.81
C TYR A 24 -13.94 -26.50 17.11
N SER A 25 -14.85 -27.48 17.15
CA SER A 25 -14.72 -28.72 16.39
C SER A 25 -14.98 -28.47 14.90
N PHE A 26 -14.04 -28.90 14.06
CA PHE A 26 -14.18 -28.90 12.61
C PHE A 26 -13.82 -30.29 12.09
N LYS A 27 -14.80 -31.01 11.54
CA LYS A 27 -14.64 -32.37 11.01
C LYS A 27 -15.45 -32.53 9.74
N ILE A 28 -14.91 -33.32 8.81
CA ILE A 28 -15.58 -33.71 7.58
C ILE A 28 -15.52 -35.23 7.49
N PRO A 29 -16.66 -35.94 7.32
CA PRO A 29 -16.67 -37.39 7.21
C PRO A 29 -15.73 -37.88 6.11
N ASN A 30 -15.03 -39.00 6.36
CA ASN A 30 -14.05 -39.63 5.46
C ASN A 30 -12.73 -38.86 5.26
N TYR A 31 -12.53 -37.75 5.96
CA TYR A 31 -11.28 -36.99 5.93
C TYR A 31 -10.63 -36.88 7.31
N SER A 32 -9.33 -37.12 7.36
CA SER A 32 -8.46 -36.72 8.47
C SER A 32 -8.27 -35.20 8.39
N CYS A 33 -8.41 -34.52 9.52
CA CYS A 33 -8.25 -33.07 9.61
C CYS A 33 -7.03 -32.73 10.47
N TYR A 34 -6.04 -32.11 9.85
CA TYR A 34 -4.88 -31.54 10.50
C TYR A 34 -4.97 -30.02 10.42
N ARG A 35 -4.66 -29.31 11.50
CA ARG A 35 -4.83 -27.86 11.54
C ARG A 35 -3.84 -27.19 12.47
N ASN A 36 -3.54 -25.95 12.13
CA ASN A 36 -2.73 -25.03 12.91
C ASN A 36 -3.57 -23.77 13.16
N ASP A 37 -4.11 -23.65 14.37
CA ASP A 37 -4.99 -22.55 14.78
C ASP A 37 -4.20 -21.47 15.54
N ARG A 38 -4.57 -20.19 15.36
CA ARG A 38 -3.99 -19.11 16.17
C ARG A 38 -4.60 -19.09 17.58
N THR A 39 -3.75 -19.01 18.60
CA THR A 39 -4.13 -19.02 20.02
C THR A 39 -4.21 -17.62 20.67
N HIS A 40 -3.75 -16.56 19.99
CA HIS A 40 -3.69 -15.20 20.57
C HIS A 40 -4.91 -14.32 20.22
N PRO A 41 -5.37 -13.45 21.16
CA PRO A 41 -6.58 -12.62 21.03
C PRO A 41 -6.41 -11.36 20.16
N ALA A 42 -5.27 -11.18 19.48
CA ALA A 42 -5.09 -10.04 18.58
C ALA A 42 -6.12 -10.10 17.43
N PRO A 43 -6.72 -8.97 17.01
CA PRO A 43 -7.73 -8.98 15.97
C PRO A 43 -7.06 -9.32 14.63
N GLY A 44 -7.16 -10.58 14.18
CA GLY A 44 -6.68 -10.91 12.84
C GLY A 44 -6.57 -12.39 12.51
N ARG A 45 -7.47 -12.85 11.66
CA ARG A 45 -7.23 -13.54 10.37
C ARG A 45 -5.95 -14.37 10.20
N GLY A 46 -6.09 -15.70 10.14
CA GLY A 46 -5.04 -16.70 9.92
C GLY A 46 -5.56 -18.13 10.13
N GLY A 47 -4.66 -19.09 10.24
CA GLY A 47 -4.92 -20.51 10.43
C GLY A 47 -4.81 -21.31 9.13
N THR A 48 -4.24 -22.50 9.20
CA THR A 48 -4.14 -23.43 8.07
C THR A 48 -4.73 -24.79 8.43
N VAL A 49 -5.33 -25.45 7.43
CA VAL A 49 -5.91 -26.78 7.56
C VAL A 49 -5.49 -27.64 6.37
N ILE A 50 -5.22 -28.91 6.63
CA ILE A 50 -5.18 -29.98 5.63
C ILE A 50 -6.29 -30.97 5.93
N LEU A 51 -7.13 -31.24 4.92
CA LEU A 51 -8.06 -32.37 4.94
C LEU A 51 -7.58 -33.40 3.92
N ILE A 52 -7.47 -34.65 4.33
CA ILE A 52 -7.03 -35.75 3.46
C ILE A 52 -7.90 -36.97 3.65
N LYS A 53 -8.28 -37.65 2.57
CA LYS A 53 -9.11 -38.86 2.67
C LYS A 53 -8.46 -39.91 3.56
N ASN A 54 -9.26 -40.52 4.44
CA ASN A 54 -8.80 -41.52 5.40
C ASN A 54 -8.14 -42.75 4.76
N CYS A 55 -8.48 -43.06 3.51
CA CYS A 55 -7.95 -44.21 2.78
C CYS A 55 -6.53 -43.99 2.22
N ILE A 56 -6.01 -42.76 2.25
CA ILE A 56 -4.66 -42.45 1.75
C ILE A 56 -3.68 -42.62 2.91
N PRO A 57 -2.59 -43.40 2.79
CA PRO A 57 -1.59 -43.52 3.84
C PRO A 57 -0.84 -42.19 4.06
N HIS A 58 -0.91 -41.66 5.28
CA HIS A 58 -0.24 -40.41 5.67
C HIS A 58 -0.07 -40.30 7.19
N TYR A 59 0.77 -39.36 7.62
CA TYR A 59 0.83 -38.95 9.03
C TYR A 59 1.07 -37.43 9.17
N HIS A 60 0.67 -36.89 10.32
CA HIS A 60 0.89 -35.48 10.65
C HIS A 60 2.36 -35.22 10.95
N VAL A 61 2.92 -34.15 10.40
CA VAL A 61 4.24 -33.66 10.76
C VAL A 61 4.05 -32.45 11.66
N PRO A 62 4.39 -32.55 12.97
CA PRO A 62 4.33 -31.40 13.87
C PRO A 62 5.18 -30.27 13.33
N THR A 63 4.65 -29.05 13.37
CA THR A 63 5.34 -27.85 12.90
C THR A 63 6.37 -27.41 13.95
N PRO A 64 7.70 -27.49 13.70
CA PRO A 64 8.70 -27.02 14.65
C PRO A 64 8.43 -25.62 15.23
N PRO A 65 8.74 -25.36 16.52
CA PRO A 65 8.52 -24.05 17.17
C PRO A 65 9.26 -22.88 16.51
N GLN A 66 10.26 -23.17 15.67
CA GLN A 66 11.16 -22.21 15.04
C GLN A 66 10.64 -21.61 13.73
N PHE A 67 9.43 -21.96 13.28
CA PHE A 67 8.78 -21.31 12.13
C PHE A 67 8.29 -19.89 12.48
N THR A 68 9.22 -18.96 12.59
CA THR A 68 8.89 -17.55 12.82
C THR A 68 8.34 -16.93 11.54
N GLY A 69 7.06 -16.54 11.55
CA GLY A 69 6.45 -15.74 10.48
C GLY A 69 5.78 -16.48 9.34
N VAL A 70 5.68 -17.81 9.40
CA VAL A 70 4.91 -18.64 8.46
C VAL A 70 3.97 -19.55 9.23
N GLU A 71 2.71 -19.56 8.83
CA GLU A 71 1.75 -20.55 9.30
C GLU A 71 1.76 -21.73 8.34
N ALA A 72 2.09 -22.90 8.84
CA ALA A 72 2.08 -24.13 8.07
C ALA A 72 1.35 -25.24 8.83
N THR A 73 0.58 -26.03 8.10
CA THR A 73 0.14 -27.37 8.52
C THR A 73 0.81 -28.35 7.59
N LEU A 74 1.49 -29.36 8.12
CA LEU A 74 2.31 -30.28 7.33
C LEU A 74 1.81 -31.73 7.52
N ILE A 75 1.75 -32.47 6.42
CA ILE A 75 1.54 -33.92 6.44
C ILE A 75 2.62 -34.59 5.59
N MET A 76 2.97 -35.83 5.94
CA MET A 76 3.77 -36.69 5.10
C MET A 76 2.86 -37.72 4.45
N LEU A 77 2.81 -37.73 3.12
CA LEU A 77 2.24 -38.85 2.36
C LEU A 77 3.25 -39.97 2.29
N THR A 78 2.77 -41.21 2.41
CA THR A 78 3.59 -42.42 2.30
C THR A 78 3.00 -43.35 1.26
N PRO A 79 3.13 -43.04 -0.04
CA PRO A 79 2.64 -43.92 -1.10
C PRO A 79 3.37 -45.27 -1.07
N ILE A 80 2.71 -46.32 -1.55
CA ILE A 80 3.35 -47.62 -1.75
C ILE A 80 4.27 -47.48 -2.97
N ASP A 81 5.51 -47.97 -2.86
CA ASP A 81 6.53 -47.98 -3.94
C ASP A 81 7.11 -46.62 -4.37
N TYR A 82 6.81 -45.53 -3.66
CA TYR A 82 7.38 -44.21 -3.94
C TYR A 82 7.94 -43.55 -2.68
N GLU A 83 8.88 -42.62 -2.89
CA GLU A 83 9.43 -41.81 -1.80
C GLU A 83 8.32 -40.98 -1.11
N PRO A 84 8.40 -40.81 0.23
CA PRO A 84 7.45 -39.98 0.96
C PRO A 84 7.41 -38.55 0.44
N ILE A 85 6.22 -37.96 0.40
CA ILE A 85 5.99 -36.60 -0.09
C ILE A 85 5.51 -35.73 1.05
N LEU A 86 6.27 -34.68 1.37
CA LEU A 86 5.86 -33.68 2.35
C LEU A 86 4.90 -32.70 1.67
N ILE A 87 3.70 -32.55 2.23
CA ILE A 87 2.69 -31.60 1.76
C ILE A 87 2.41 -30.58 2.84
N GLY A 88 2.49 -29.30 2.48
CA GLY A 88 2.24 -28.19 3.39
C GLY A 88 1.15 -27.23 2.90
N SER A 89 0.17 -26.96 3.77
CA SER A 89 -0.75 -25.83 3.62
C SER A 89 -0.13 -24.61 4.31
N THR A 90 0.25 -23.61 3.54
CA THR A 90 1.09 -22.51 4.00
C THR A 90 0.38 -21.16 3.87
N PHE A 91 0.50 -20.31 4.89
CA PHE A 91 0.00 -18.94 4.85
C PHE A 91 1.07 -17.98 5.37
N ILE A 92 1.40 -16.96 4.58
CA ILE A 92 2.28 -15.89 5.02
C ILE A 92 1.50 -14.58 5.08
N PRO A 93 1.26 -14.02 6.27
CA PRO A 93 0.53 -12.77 6.43
C PRO A 93 1.15 -11.60 5.63
N PRO A 94 0.35 -10.61 5.19
CA PRO A 94 0.83 -9.49 4.39
C PRO A 94 1.67 -8.46 5.17
N VAL A 95 1.93 -8.68 6.47
CA VAL A 95 2.61 -7.73 7.36
C VAL A 95 4.13 -7.70 7.16
N ASN A 96 4.77 -6.56 7.46
CA ASN A 96 6.05 -6.11 6.90
C ASN A 96 7.32 -6.91 7.26
N ASP A 97 7.34 -7.73 8.32
CA ASP A 97 8.62 -8.28 8.84
C ASP A 97 8.93 -9.70 8.40
N TYR A 98 7.92 -10.55 8.16
CA TYR A 98 8.16 -11.98 7.91
C TYR A 98 8.88 -12.29 6.59
N PHE A 99 8.66 -11.45 5.58
CA PHE A 99 9.34 -11.56 4.28
C PHE A 99 10.78 -11.04 4.28
N LYS A 100 11.31 -10.55 5.41
CA LYS A 100 12.72 -10.14 5.50
C LYS A 100 13.66 -11.33 5.61
N ASN A 101 13.22 -12.45 6.18
CA ASN A 101 14.04 -13.65 6.34
C ASN A 101 13.32 -14.91 5.84
N LEU A 102 13.11 -14.97 4.51
CA LEU A 102 12.40 -16.07 3.87
C LEU A 102 13.11 -17.42 4.05
N ASN A 103 14.45 -17.41 4.11
CA ASN A 103 15.28 -18.57 4.38
C ASN A 103 14.95 -19.19 5.75
N ALA A 104 14.97 -18.41 6.82
CA ALA A 104 14.61 -18.90 8.15
C ALA A 104 13.18 -19.47 8.21
N ALA A 105 12.28 -18.95 7.36
CA ALA A 105 10.89 -19.37 7.28
C ALA A 105 10.67 -20.67 6.49
N LEU A 106 11.33 -20.84 5.34
CA LEU A 106 11.04 -21.91 4.37
C LEU A 106 12.10 -23.02 4.36
N ASP A 107 13.37 -22.71 4.63
CA ASP A 107 14.47 -23.69 4.63
C ASP A 107 14.18 -24.86 5.59
N PRO A 108 13.62 -24.67 6.81
CA PRO A 108 13.35 -25.81 7.67
C PRO A 108 12.24 -26.73 7.13
N ILE A 109 11.39 -26.26 6.21
CA ILE A 109 10.38 -27.10 5.54
C ILE A 109 11.00 -27.85 4.37
N PHE A 110 11.70 -27.14 3.47
CA PHE A 110 12.31 -27.75 2.28
C PHE A 110 13.47 -28.69 2.63
N ASN A 111 14.19 -28.44 3.72
CA ASN A 111 15.25 -29.33 4.20
C ASN A 111 14.71 -30.55 4.97
N TYR A 112 13.41 -30.57 5.31
CA TYR A 112 12.81 -31.69 6.04
C TYR A 112 12.65 -32.92 5.12
N ASN A 113 12.34 -32.71 3.85
CA ASN A 113 12.18 -33.79 2.88
C ASN A 113 12.52 -33.32 1.46
N ASN A 114 13.20 -34.16 0.69
CA ASN A 114 13.59 -33.84 -0.69
C ASN A 114 12.37 -33.65 -1.60
N MET A 115 11.30 -34.41 -1.38
CA MET A 115 10.05 -34.31 -2.15
C MET A 115 9.04 -33.49 -1.36
N THR A 116 9.05 -32.16 -1.57
CA THR A 116 8.22 -31.22 -0.81
C THR A 116 7.33 -30.40 -1.74
N ILE A 117 6.04 -30.35 -1.42
CA ILE A 117 5.03 -29.53 -2.10
C ILE A 117 4.41 -28.57 -1.08
N LEU A 118 4.61 -27.26 -1.30
CA LEU A 118 3.95 -26.21 -0.52
C LEU A 118 2.88 -25.54 -1.35
N VAL A 119 1.67 -25.49 -0.81
CA VAL A 119 0.52 -24.83 -1.44
C VAL A 119 -0.03 -23.81 -0.45
N GLY A 120 -0.27 -22.60 -0.91
CA GLY A 120 -0.62 -21.56 0.03
C GLY A 120 -0.79 -20.16 -0.52
N ASP A 121 -1.22 -19.26 0.36
CA ASP A 121 -1.21 -17.83 0.11
C ASP A 121 0.01 -17.18 0.78
N PHE A 122 1.00 -16.87 -0.06
CA PHE A 122 2.25 -16.24 0.34
C PHE A 122 2.14 -14.70 0.38
N ASN A 123 1.00 -14.12 -0.02
CA ASN A 123 0.77 -12.69 -0.13
C ASN A 123 1.89 -11.97 -0.91
N ALA A 124 2.29 -12.53 -2.06
CA ALA A 124 3.43 -12.05 -2.86
C ALA A 124 3.06 -12.01 -4.34
N LYS A 125 3.22 -10.86 -5.01
CA LYS A 125 2.85 -10.69 -6.42
C LYS A 125 4.09 -10.76 -7.31
N HIS A 126 4.10 -11.66 -8.29
CA HIS A 126 5.16 -11.73 -9.30
C HIS A 126 4.62 -12.22 -10.64
N THR A 127 5.19 -11.72 -11.73
CA THR A 127 4.80 -12.09 -13.10
C THR A 127 5.01 -13.57 -13.42
N SER A 128 5.97 -14.24 -12.75
CA SER A 128 6.25 -15.67 -12.94
C SER A 128 5.13 -16.60 -12.47
N TRP A 129 4.19 -16.12 -11.65
CA TRP A 129 2.99 -16.87 -11.25
C TRP A 129 1.71 -16.11 -11.64
N GLY A 130 1.75 -15.45 -12.80
CA GLY A 130 0.56 -14.88 -13.44
C GLY A 130 0.07 -13.55 -12.89
N CYS A 131 0.80 -12.86 -12.01
CA CYS A 131 0.40 -11.51 -11.58
C CYS A 131 0.72 -10.45 -12.66
N PRO A 132 -0.11 -9.41 -12.86
CA PRO A 132 0.19 -8.33 -13.82
C PRO A 132 1.42 -7.48 -13.44
N VAL A 133 1.78 -7.48 -12.16
CA VAL A 133 2.90 -6.70 -11.60
C VAL A 133 3.65 -7.52 -10.57
N SER A 134 4.94 -7.25 -10.45
CA SER A 134 5.78 -7.78 -9.38
C SER A 134 5.92 -6.75 -8.25
N ASP A 135 5.67 -7.15 -7.01
CA ASP A 135 5.91 -6.34 -5.82
C ASP A 135 7.19 -6.76 -5.09
N THR A 136 7.56 -6.05 -4.01
CA THR A 136 8.79 -6.33 -3.26
C THR A 136 8.80 -7.75 -2.69
N ARG A 137 7.66 -8.25 -2.22
CA ARG A 137 7.52 -9.59 -1.65
C ARG A 137 7.68 -10.66 -2.72
N GLY A 138 7.01 -10.51 -3.86
CA GLY A 138 7.12 -11.42 -4.98
C GLY A 138 8.52 -11.44 -5.59
N ASN A 139 9.20 -10.30 -5.69
CA ASN A 139 10.61 -10.30 -6.12
C ASN A 139 11.54 -11.04 -5.14
N ARG A 140 11.27 -10.99 -3.83
CA ARG A 140 12.05 -11.74 -2.83
C ARG A 140 11.78 -13.23 -2.90
N LEU A 141 10.51 -13.63 -2.93
CA LEU A 141 10.11 -15.03 -3.07
C LEU A 141 10.63 -15.61 -4.38
N TYR A 142 10.55 -14.87 -5.49
CA TYR A 142 11.10 -15.31 -6.77
C TYR A 142 12.62 -15.58 -6.70
N ARG A 143 13.40 -14.69 -6.06
CA ARG A 143 14.85 -14.94 -5.89
C ARG A 143 15.12 -16.19 -5.06
N TYR A 144 14.37 -16.39 -3.97
CA TYR A 144 14.51 -17.59 -3.15
C TYR A 144 14.23 -18.86 -3.95
N ILE A 145 13.14 -18.87 -4.71
CA ILE A 145 12.75 -19.99 -5.58
C ILE A 145 13.86 -20.30 -6.60
N MET A 146 14.36 -19.29 -7.31
CA MET A 146 15.43 -19.47 -8.30
C MET A 146 16.74 -19.96 -7.67
N ASN A 147 17.11 -19.45 -6.49
CA ASN A 147 18.35 -19.83 -5.80
C ASN A 147 18.31 -21.26 -5.25
N ASN A 148 17.13 -21.75 -4.88
CA ASN A 148 16.94 -23.09 -4.32
C ASN A 148 16.39 -24.10 -5.35
N ASN A 149 16.35 -23.72 -6.63
CA ASN A 149 15.90 -24.56 -7.74
C ASN A 149 14.50 -25.17 -7.52
N ILE A 150 13.57 -24.35 -7.01
CA ILE A 150 12.19 -24.72 -6.71
C ILE A 150 11.31 -24.42 -7.93
N ASP A 151 10.42 -25.35 -8.27
CA ASP A 151 9.44 -25.14 -9.34
C ASP A 151 8.18 -24.43 -8.85
N VAL A 152 7.65 -23.55 -9.70
CA VAL A 152 6.40 -22.81 -9.41
C VAL A 152 5.28 -23.33 -10.31
N LEU A 153 4.29 -23.96 -9.68
CA LEU A 153 3.05 -24.35 -10.34
C LEU A 153 1.98 -23.28 -10.08
N ALA A 154 1.84 -22.37 -11.04
CA ALA A 154 0.80 -21.34 -11.01
C ALA A 154 -0.32 -21.71 -12.00
N PRO A 155 -1.59 -21.38 -11.70
CA PRO A 155 -2.66 -21.54 -12.67
C PRO A 155 -2.40 -20.66 -13.92
N PRO A 156 -2.91 -21.07 -15.10
CA PRO A 156 -2.71 -20.33 -16.36
C PRO A 156 -3.37 -18.94 -16.34
N THR A 157 -4.27 -18.70 -15.39
CA THR A 157 -4.97 -17.44 -15.19
C THR A 157 -4.63 -16.84 -13.83
N PRO A 158 -4.52 -15.50 -13.69
CA PRO A 158 -4.25 -14.85 -12.40
C PRO A 158 -5.25 -15.28 -11.31
N THR A 159 -4.76 -15.76 -10.16
CA THR A 159 -5.58 -16.15 -8.99
C THR A 159 -6.29 -14.95 -8.34
N ARG A 160 -5.74 -13.76 -8.51
CA ARG A 160 -6.42 -12.50 -8.24
C ARG A 160 -6.86 -11.92 -9.57
N THR A 161 -8.11 -12.20 -9.96
CA THR A 161 -8.82 -11.24 -10.79
C THR A 161 -8.97 -10.01 -9.91
N ALA A 162 -8.15 -8.98 -10.16
CA ALA A 162 -8.70 -7.67 -9.91
C ALA A 162 -10.00 -7.69 -10.71
N LYS A 163 -11.15 -7.67 -10.02
CA LYS A 163 -12.27 -6.96 -10.58
C LYS A 163 -11.68 -5.59 -10.91
N PHE A 164 -11.24 -5.42 -12.15
CA PHE A 164 -11.22 -4.12 -12.77
C PHE A 164 -12.68 -3.71 -12.99
N GLU A 165 -13.52 -3.80 -11.94
CA GLU A 165 -14.39 -2.70 -11.66
C GLU A 165 -13.40 -1.57 -11.46
N ILE A 166 -13.26 -0.73 -12.49
CA ILE A 166 -12.72 0.61 -12.31
C ILE A 166 -13.36 1.06 -11.00
N PRO A 167 -12.59 1.27 -9.91
CA PRO A 167 -13.18 1.65 -8.64
C PRO A 167 -14.12 2.81 -8.98
N PRO A 168 -15.40 2.74 -8.58
CA PRO A 168 -16.38 3.73 -8.99
C PRO A 168 -15.72 5.08 -8.82
N PRO A 169 -15.68 5.91 -9.89
CA PRO A 169 -14.80 7.06 -9.95
C PRO A 169 -14.94 7.79 -8.63
N GLN A 170 -13.87 7.95 -7.86
CA GLN A 170 -13.97 8.59 -6.55
C GLN A 170 -14.71 9.90 -6.79
N LEU A 171 -15.86 10.12 -6.18
CA LEU A 171 -16.67 11.29 -6.48
C LEU A 171 -16.27 12.41 -5.52
N ASN A 172 -16.13 13.61 -6.06
CA ASN A 172 -16.08 14.82 -5.25
C ASN A 172 -17.50 15.39 -5.18
N THR A 173 -18.16 15.15 -4.05
CA THR A 173 -19.54 15.59 -3.81
C THR A 173 -19.55 16.94 -3.12
N THR A 174 -20.18 17.93 -3.73
CA THR A 174 -20.41 19.22 -3.09
C THR A 174 -21.65 19.12 -2.20
N TRP A 175 -21.45 18.75 -0.94
CA TRP A 175 -22.54 18.49 0.01
C TRP A 175 -23.53 19.66 0.16
N SER A 176 -23.09 20.91 0.02
CA SER A 176 -24.00 22.07 0.07
C SER A 176 -24.98 22.11 -1.12
N VAL A 177 -24.59 21.61 -2.29
CA VAL A 177 -25.48 21.46 -3.44
C VAL A 177 -26.43 20.30 -3.20
N PHE A 178 -25.91 19.15 -2.75
CA PHE A 178 -26.72 17.98 -2.38
C PHE A 178 -27.84 18.34 -1.40
N THR A 179 -27.51 19.02 -0.31
CA THR A 179 -28.48 19.42 0.73
C THR A 179 -29.52 20.39 0.19
N LYS A 180 -29.15 21.35 -0.68
CA LYS A 180 -30.11 22.26 -1.31
C LYS A 180 -31.06 21.54 -2.26
N THR A 181 -30.54 20.60 -3.06
CA THR A 181 -31.36 19.81 -3.98
C THR A 181 -32.38 18.96 -3.23
N LEU A 182 -31.97 18.34 -2.12
CA LEU A 182 -32.84 17.49 -1.30
C LEU A 182 -33.83 18.30 -0.43
N ALA A 183 -33.49 19.54 -0.07
CA ALA A 183 -34.39 20.42 0.69
C ALA A 183 -35.50 21.04 -0.16
N ASN A 184 -35.29 21.10 -1.48
CA ASN A 184 -36.26 21.65 -2.44
C ASN A 184 -37.22 20.59 -2.99
N THR A 185 -36.97 19.30 -2.76
CA THR A 185 -37.95 18.25 -3.05
C THR A 185 -39.07 18.34 -2.01
N GLU A 186 -40.30 18.49 -2.48
CA GLU A 186 -41.48 18.49 -1.62
C GLU A 186 -41.54 17.13 -0.90
N ASN A 187 -41.34 17.13 0.43
CA ASN A 187 -41.41 15.92 1.25
C ASN A 187 -42.85 15.38 1.29
N CYS A 188 -43.27 14.66 0.25
CA CYS A 188 -44.58 14.03 0.15
C CYS A 188 -44.60 12.61 0.77
N TYR A 189 -43.44 12.09 1.21
CA TYR A 189 -43.23 10.70 1.66
C TYR A 189 -43.69 10.37 3.08
N LEU A 190 -44.53 11.22 3.67
CA LEU A 190 -45.07 11.01 5.02
C LEU A 190 -46.62 10.93 5.03
N SER A 191 -47.24 10.63 3.89
CA SER A 191 -48.64 10.19 3.91
C SER A 191 -48.73 8.85 4.66
N GLN A 192 -49.74 8.68 5.52
CA GLN A 192 -50.01 7.43 6.24
C GLN A 192 -50.25 6.28 5.25
N ALA A 193 -49.17 5.62 4.82
CA ALA A 193 -49.25 4.45 3.95
C ALA A 193 -49.98 3.34 4.71
N SER A 194 -51.05 2.84 4.12
CA SER A 194 -51.94 1.87 4.77
C SER A 194 -51.69 0.44 4.28
N SER A 195 -50.77 0.27 3.31
CA SER A 195 -50.48 -1.01 2.68
C SER A 195 -48.98 -1.20 2.38
N THR A 196 -48.51 -2.44 2.41
CA THR A 196 -47.11 -2.80 2.11
C THR A 196 -46.64 -2.34 0.71
N PRO A 197 -47.43 -2.48 -0.37
CA PRO A 197 -47.01 -2.03 -1.71
C PRO A 197 -46.80 -0.51 -1.80
N GLU A 198 -47.58 0.25 -1.05
CA GLU A 198 -47.50 1.71 -0.98
C GLU A 198 -46.21 2.16 -0.27
N ILE A 199 -45.84 1.47 0.82
CA ILE A 199 -44.57 1.68 1.53
C ILE A 199 -43.38 1.40 0.59
N GLU A 200 -43.40 0.28 -0.13
CA GLU A 200 -42.32 -0.05 -1.07
C GLU A 200 -42.21 0.99 -2.20
N SER A 201 -43.35 1.53 -2.67
CA SER A 201 -43.35 2.58 -3.68
C SER A 201 -42.70 3.86 -3.17
N GLN A 202 -43.05 4.31 -1.96
CA GLN A 202 -42.46 5.49 -1.34
C GLN A 202 -40.95 5.31 -1.08
N ILE A 203 -40.51 4.12 -0.66
CA ILE A 203 -39.07 3.82 -0.48
C ILE A 203 -38.33 3.93 -1.82
N ARG A 204 -38.89 3.38 -2.91
CA ARG A 204 -38.26 3.46 -4.24
C ARG A 204 -38.13 4.91 -4.72
N GLU A 205 -39.15 5.72 -4.51
CA GLU A 205 -39.18 7.11 -4.94
C GLU A 205 -38.18 7.97 -4.14
N LEU A 206 -38.17 7.85 -2.81
CA LEU A 206 -37.17 8.48 -1.95
C LEU A 206 -35.74 8.06 -2.33
N THR A 207 -35.54 6.77 -2.62
CA THR A 207 -34.23 6.25 -3.05
C THR A 207 -33.81 6.90 -4.38
N SER A 208 -34.74 7.03 -5.33
CA SER A 208 -34.47 7.67 -6.63
C SER A 208 -34.08 9.14 -6.47
N GLU A 209 -34.76 9.90 -5.60
CA GLU A 209 -34.42 11.29 -5.33
C GLU A 209 -33.03 11.46 -4.70
N ILE A 210 -32.72 10.65 -3.68
CA ILE A 210 -31.41 10.67 -3.02
C ILE A 210 -30.31 10.38 -4.03
N LEU A 211 -30.50 9.35 -4.87
CA LEU A 211 -29.53 8.99 -5.89
C LEU A 211 -29.37 10.09 -6.95
N THR A 212 -30.46 10.74 -7.35
CA THR A 212 -30.46 11.85 -8.32
C THR A 212 -29.77 13.08 -7.76
N ALA A 213 -30.10 13.47 -6.53
CA ALA A 213 -29.47 14.59 -5.84
C ALA A 213 -27.97 14.34 -5.65
N HIS A 214 -27.59 13.11 -5.30
CA HIS A 214 -26.20 12.71 -5.17
C HIS A 214 -25.45 12.77 -6.50
N ALA A 215 -26.05 12.27 -7.58
CA ALA A 215 -25.45 12.34 -8.92
C ALA A 215 -25.23 13.79 -9.38
N ASN A 216 -26.22 14.66 -9.20
CA ASN A 216 -26.13 16.09 -9.57
C ASN A 216 -25.07 16.86 -8.76
N ALA A 217 -24.89 16.50 -7.49
CA ALA A 217 -23.93 17.15 -6.61
C ALA A 217 -22.50 16.57 -6.71
N SER A 218 -22.33 15.46 -7.42
CA SER A 218 -21.08 14.71 -7.49
C SER A 218 -20.40 14.88 -8.84
N LYS A 219 -19.06 15.06 -8.83
CA LYS A 219 -18.23 15.01 -10.03
C LYS A 219 -17.14 13.96 -9.88
N PRO A 220 -16.77 13.22 -10.94
CA PRO A 220 -15.65 12.29 -10.86
C PRO A 220 -14.38 13.05 -10.48
N MET A 221 -13.74 12.59 -9.41
CA MET A 221 -12.43 13.04 -8.96
C MET A 221 -11.43 12.49 -9.97
N ILE A 222 -10.94 13.39 -10.82
CA ILE A 222 -9.93 13.06 -11.82
C ILE A 222 -8.63 12.75 -11.05
N HIS A 223 -8.39 11.48 -10.73
CA HIS A 223 -7.04 11.00 -10.47
C HIS A 223 -6.30 11.02 -11.80
N SER A 224 -5.82 12.19 -12.21
CA SER A 224 -4.97 12.29 -13.37
C SER A 224 -3.62 11.69 -12.99
N GLU A 225 -3.47 10.37 -13.05
CA GLU A 225 -2.19 9.87 -13.54
C GLU A 225 -2.10 10.43 -14.96
N PRO A 226 -1.19 11.38 -15.23
CA PRO A 226 -1.20 12.06 -16.51
C PRO A 226 -1.12 11.01 -17.62
N PRO A 227 -1.88 11.13 -18.73
CA PRO A 227 -1.90 10.13 -19.80
C PRO A 227 -0.49 9.74 -20.29
N PHE A 228 0.48 10.66 -20.20
CA PHE A 228 1.88 10.44 -20.57
C PHE A 228 2.68 9.47 -19.70
N VAL A 229 2.19 9.12 -18.51
CA VAL A 229 2.87 8.18 -17.61
C VAL A 229 2.62 6.72 -18.03
N GLN A 230 1.88 6.50 -19.11
CA GLN A 230 1.65 5.18 -19.70
C GLN A 230 2.73 4.81 -20.74
N GLY A 231 2.96 3.51 -20.96
CA GLY A 231 3.89 3.02 -21.99
C GLY A 231 5.39 3.24 -21.72
N GLU A 232 6.11 3.79 -22.70
CA GLU A 232 7.57 3.88 -22.71
C GLU A 232 8.15 4.70 -21.54
N LEU A 233 7.46 5.76 -21.10
CA LEU A 233 7.96 6.60 -20.02
C LEU A 233 7.93 5.87 -18.67
N LYS A 234 6.92 5.03 -18.44
CA LYS A 234 6.85 4.13 -17.27
C LYS A 234 8.04 3.18 -17.24
N HIS A 235 8.40 2.64 -18.41
CA HIS A 235 9.57 1.78 -18.54
C HIS A 235 10.88 2.55 -18.26
N LEU A 236 11.01 3.78 -18.74
CA LEU A 236 12.16 4.64 -18.45
C LEU A 236 12.26 5.00 -16.96
N PHE A 237 11.15 5.29 -16.28
CA PHE A 237 11.14 5.54 -14.83
C PHE A 237 11.63 4.32 -14.04
N ARG A 238 11.19 3.10 -14.42
CA ARG A 238 11.69 1.85 -13.82
C ARG A 238 13.19 1.67 -14.05
N LYS A 239 13.67 1.87 -15.28
CA LYS A 239 15.10 1.81 -15.62
C LYS A 239 15.93 2.83 -14.82
N ARG A 240 15.44 4.06 -14.66
CA ARG A 240 16.08 5.10 -13.84
C ARG A 240 16.17 4.66 -12.37
N ASN A 241 15.10 4.11 -11.81
CA ASN A 241 15.10 3.65 -10.43
C ASN A 241 16.11 2.52 -10.22
N ARG A 242 16.18 1.55 -11.15
CA ARG A 242 17.18 0.49 -11.14
C ARG A 242 18.61 1.03 -11.20
N ALA A 243 18.88 1.99 -12.08
CA ALA A 243 20.19 2.64 -12.19
C ALA A 243 20.55 3.43 -10.91
N ARG A 244 19.56 4.05 -10.25
CA ARG A 244 19.73 4.73 -8.97
C ARG A 244 20.11 3.75 -7.86
N GLU A 245 19.41 2.63 -7.74
CA GLU A 245 19.72 1.58 -6.77
C GLU A 245 21.15 1.06 -6.96
N LEU A 246 21.52 0.74 -8.21
CA LEU A 246 22.87 0.27 -8.54
C LEU A 246 23.94 1.29 -8.17
N TRP A 247 23.74 2.57 -8.51
CA TRP A 247 24.67 3.64 -8.11
C TRP A 247 24.78 3.78 -6.60
N GLN A 248 23.67 3.72 -5.86
CA GLN A 248 23.67 3.85 -4.41
C GLN A 248 24.44 2.70 -3.73
N PHE A 249 24.30 1.47 -4.25
CA PHE A 249 24.95 0.27 -3.73
C PHE A 249 26.45 0.21 -4.09
N THR A 250 26.78 0.31 -5.38
CA THR A 250 28.15 0.08 -5.88
C THR A 250 29.05 1.30 -5.79
N ARG A 251 28.47 2.50 -5.86
CA ARG A 251 29.20 3.77 -6.02
C ARG A 251 30.18 3.80 -7.22
N TYR A 252 29.96 2.98 -8.26
CA TYR A 252 30.78 3.06 -9.48
C TYR A 252 30.33 4.16 -10.45
N PRO A 253 31.26 4.97 -11.00
CA PRO A 253 30.93 6.09 -11.88
C PRO A 253 30.06 5.71 -13.09
N GLN A 254 30.25 4.51 -13.64
CA GLN A 254 29.49 4.00 -14.80
C GLN A 254 27.98 3.94 -14.51
N HIS A 255 27.58 3.53 -13.30
CA HIS A 255 26.17 3.49 -12.91
C HIS A 255 25.58 4.90 -12.71
N LYS A 256 26.39 5.86 -12.24
CA LYS A 256 25.98 7.27 -12.15
C LYS A 256 25.77 7.86 -13.55
N THR A 257 26.66 7.55 -14.50
CA THR A 257 26.52 7.94 -15.90
C THR A 257 25.24 7.39 -16.52
N GLU A 258 24.94 6.11 -16.32
CA GLU A 258 23.70 5.51 -16.85
C GLU A 258 22.44 6.10 -16.20
N LEU A 259 22.46 6.35 -14.88
CA LEU A 259 21.38 7.07 -14.20
C LEU A 259 21.13 8.44 -14.82
N ASN A 260 22.19 9.23 -15.01
CA ASN A 260 22.10 10.56 -15.61
C ASN A 260 21.60 10.48 -17.06
N ARG A 261 22.05 9.49 -17.84
CA ARG A 261 21.60 9.26 -19.22
C ARG A 261 20.09 9.01 -19.28
N ILE A 262 19.58 8.09 -18.47
CA ILE A 262 18.14 7.76 -18.43
C ILE A 262 17.34 8.96 -17.91
N GLN A 263 17.83 9.67 -16.89
CA GLN A 263 17.18 10.85 -16.35
C GLN A 263 17.05 11.97 -17.40
N ASN A 264 18.08 12.21 -18.20
CA ASN A 264 18.03 13.16 -19.30
C ASN A 264 17.06 12.72 -20.41
N LYS A 265 17.00 11.43 -20.72
CA LYS A 265 16.03 10.88 -21.69
C LYS A 265 14.59 11.09 -21.22
N ILE A 266 14.31 10.88 -19.94
CA ILE A 266 13.01 11.18 -19.32
C ILE A 266 12.70 12.67 -19.44
N LYS A 267 13.64 13.55 -19.07
CA LYS A 267 13.45 15.00 -19.12
C LYS A 267 13.07 15.48 -20.53
N ARG A 268 13.75 14.97 -21.56
CA ARG A 268 13.45 15.27 -22.98
C ARG A 268 12.04 14.81 -23.37
N LYS A 269 11.68 13.56 -23.09
CA LYS A 269 10.35 13.03 -23.43
C LYS A 269 9.22 13.73 -22.71
N VAL A 270 9.39 14.04 -21.42
CA VAL A 270 8.40 14.84 -20.66
C VAL A 270 8.27 16.24 -21.24
N GLY A 271 9.37 16.86 -21.67
CA GLY A 271 9.35 18.15 -22.34
C GLY A 271 8.54 18.12 -23.64
N LEU A 272 8.82 17.16 -24.52
CA LEU A 272 8.09 16.98 -25.78
C LEU A 272 6.59 16.75 -25.55
N TYR A 273 6.22 15.91 -24.59
CA TYR A 273 4.81 15.69 -24.27
C TYR A 273 4.13 16.95 -23.75
N ARG A 274 4.77 17.70 -22.84
CA ARG A 274 4.21 18.95 -22.33
C ARG A 274 4.00 19.96 -23.44
N GLN A 275 4.90 20.00 -24.41
CA GLN A 275 4.75 20.84 -25.59
C GLN A 275 3.53 20.39 -26.42
N GLN A 276 3.40 19.10 -26.72
CA GLN A 276 2.25 18.58 -27.47
C GLN A 276 0.91 18.89 -26.78
N VAL A 277 0.80 18.62 -25.48
CA VAL A 277 -0.43 18.96 -24.71
C VAL A 277 -0.71 20.44 -24.72
N TRP A 278 0.33 21.28 -24.67
CA TRP A 278 0.17 22.71 -24.75
C TRP A 278 -0.34 23.16 -26.13
N GLU A 279 0.17 22.56 -27.21
CA GLU A 279 -0.30 22.80 -28.57
C GLU A 279 -1.77 22.37 -28.73
N GLU A 280 -2.14 21.17 -28.28
CA GLU A 280 -3.53 20.68 -28.27
C GLU A 280 -4.45 21.61 -27.44
N HIS A 281 -3.97 22.05 -26.27
CA HIS A 281 -4.69 23.01 -25.45
C HIS A 281 -4.90 24.33 -26.19
N LEU A 282 -3.87 24.89 -26.84
CA LEU A 282 -3.99 26.12 -27.61
C LEU A 282 -4.98 25.98 -28.78
N THR A 283 -5.01 24.82 -29.44
CA THR A 283 -5.97 24.55 -30.53
C THR A 283 -7.41 24.36 -30.06
N SER A 284 -7.64 24.06 -28.78
CA SER A 284 -8.98 23.88 -28.22
C SER A 284 -9.56 25.15 -27.59
N LEU A 285 -8.80 26.25 -27.57
CA LEU A 285 -9.27 27.51 -27.00
C LEU A 285 -10.35 28.14 -27.87
N ASP A 286 -11.38 28.64 -27.21
CA ASP A 286 -12.50 29.34 -27.82
C ASP A 286 -12.73 30.71 -27.15
N ALA A 287 -13.25 31.65 -27.95
CA ALA A 287 -13.56 32.99 -27.50
C ALA A 287 -14.95 33.06 -26.83
N GLU A 288 -15.91 32.24 -27.25
CA GLU A 288 -17.29 32.28 -26.74
C GLU A 288 -17.39 31.68 -25.34
N ASP A 289 -16.66 30.61 -25.05
CA ASP A 289 -16.61 29.97 -23.72
C ASP A 289 -15.65 30.67 -22.71
N GLY A 290 -15.01 31.76 -23.16
CA GLY A 290 -14.05 32.55 -22.38
C GLY A 290 -12.78 31.81 -21.98
N SER A 291 -12.49 30.63 -22.54
CA SER A 291 -11.26 29.87 -22.29
C SER A 291 -10.03 30.60 -22.82
N LEU A 292 -10.11 31.20 -24.01
CA LEU A 292 -9.04 32.00 -24.61
C LEU A 292 -8.62 33.16 -23.69
N TRP A 293 -9.59 33.90 -23.15
CA TRP A 293 -9.30 35.04 -22.25
C TRP A 293 -8.66 34.59 -20.94
N ARG A 294 -9.16 33.49 -20.34
CA ARG A 294 -8.58 32.93 -19.11
C ARG A 294 -7.12 32.51 -19.32
N THR A 295 -6.84 31.81 -20.41
CA THR A 295 -5.48 31.36 -20.76
C THR A 295 -4.55 32.54 -21.06
N ALA A 296 -4.99 33.51 -21.88
CA ALA A 296 -4.22 34.71 -22.18
C ALA A 296 -3.91 35.54 -20.92
N LYS A 297 -4.88 35.68 -20.01
CA LYS A 297 -4.70 36.37 -18.73
C LYS A 297 -3.69 35.65 -17.83
N ALA A 298 -3.72 34.31 -17.79
CA ALA A 298 -2.76 33.52 -17.03
C ALA A 298 -1.33 33.71 -17.54
N LEU A 299 -1.14 33.76 -18.87
CA LEU A 299 0.16 34.00 -19.50
C LEU A 299 0.74 35.40 -19.20
N ARG A 300 -0.12 36.39 -18.96
CA ARG A 300 0.28 37.76 -18.58
C ARG A 300 0.62 37.91 -17.10
N LYS A 301 0.37 36.89 -16.27
CA LYS A 301 0.63 36.97 -14.82
C LYS A 301 2.14 37.00 -14.58
N LYS A 302 2.66 38.18 -14.21
CA LYS A 302 4.05 38.31 -13.77
C LYS A 302 4.27 37.48 -12.51
N ALA A 303 5.36 36.70 -12.48
CA ALA A 303 5.78 36.02 -11.26
C ALA A 303 6.04 37.06 -10.17
N SER A 304 5.47 36.84 -8.98
CA SER A 304 5.76 37.70 -7.84
C SER A 304 7.24 37.54 -7.47
N PRO A 305 8.03 38.62 -7.38
CA PRO A 305 9.40 38.51 -6.94
C PRO A 305 9.43 37.94 -5.52
N ILE A 306 10.40 37.06 -5.24
CA ILE A 306 10.64 36.59 -3.88
C ILE A 306 10.93 37.83 -3.02
N SER A 307 10.26 37.94 -1.87
CA SER A 307 10.49 39.05 -0.94
C SER A 307 11.95 39.09 -0.47
N ALA A 308 12.37 40.23 0.05
CA ALA A 308 13.72 40.37 0.59
C ALA A 308 13.98 39.32 1.69
N LEU A 309 15.16 38.70 1.68
CA LEU A 309 15.55 37.74 2.70
C LEU A 309 16.49 38.39 3.71
N ASN A 310 16.24 38.21 5.00
CA ASN A 310 17.14 38.70 6.05
C ASN A 310 18.25 37.68 6.29
N GLY A 311 19.49 38.10 6.10
CA GLY A 311 20.68 37.30 6.37
C GLY A 311 21.52 37.90 7.50
N PRO A 312 22.49 37.13 8.00
CA PRO A 312 23.40 37.58 9.05
C PRO A 312 24.24 38.81 8.65
N ASN A 313 24.46 39.02 7.34
CA ASN A 313 25.23 40.14 6.79
C ASN A 313 24.33 41.24 6.16
N GLY A 314 23.03 41.24 6.44
CA GLY A 314 22.07 42.23 5.93
C GLY A 314 20.97 41.65 5.03
N ILE A 315 20.22 42.55 4.39
CA ILE A 315 19.03 42.22 3.59
C ILE A 315 19.42 41.85 2.15
N ALA A 316 19.05 40.65 1.70
CA ALA A 316 19.23 40.19 0.33
C ALA A 316 18.05 40.60 -0.56
N LEU A 317 18.29 41.58 -1.44
CA LEU A 317 17.29 42.16 -2.33
C LEU A 317 17.32 41.57 -3.75
N SER A 318 18.51 41.34 -4.31
CA SER A 318 18.69 40.74 -5.63
C SER A 318 18.56 39.22 -5.60
N ASP A 319 18.20 38.61 -6.72
CA ASP A 319 18.08 37.16 -6.82
C ASP A 319 19.41 36.45 -6.55
N THR A 320 20.53 37.01 -7.02
CA THR A 320 21.89 36.51 -6.74
C THR A 320 22.19 36.52 -5.24
N ASN A 321 21.92 37.64 -4.55
CA ASN A 321 22.16 37.75 -3.11
C ASN A 321 21.27 36.78 -2.32
N LYS A 322 20.01 36.58 -2.77
CA LYS A 322 19.09 35.61 -2.16
C LYS A 322 19.58 34.18 -2.35
N THR A 323 20.05 33.82 -3.55
CA THR A 323 20.61 32.48 -3.80
C THR A 323 21.85 32.23 -2.97
N ASP A 324 22.76 33.21 -2.86
CA ASP A 324 23.98 33.06 -2.06
C ASP A 324 23.68 32.95 -0.56
N LEU A 325 22.70 33.71 -0.07
CA LEU A 325 22.24 33.63 1.31
C LEU A 325 21.64 32.26 1.63
N ILE A 326 20.79 31.74 0.75
CA ILE A 326 20.21 30.39 0.89
C ILE A 326 21.32 29.33 0.81
N ALA A 327 22.26 29.45 -0.13
CA ALA A 327 23.36 28.52 -0.30
C ALA A 327 24.24 28.47 0.96
N LYS A 328 24.60 29.63 1.53
CA LYS A 328 25.36 29.73 2.79
C LYS A 328 24.60 29.13 3.97
N SER A 329 23.30 29.42 4.07
CA SER A 329 22.43 28.86 5.11
C SER A 329 22.42 27.33 5.04
N LEU A 330 22.18 26.76 3.85
CA LEU A 330 22.22 25.30 3.66
C LEU A 330 23.61 24.73 3.95
N GLN A 331 24.67 25.37 3.46
CA GLN A 331 26.05 24.93 3.75
C GLN A 331 26.32 24.85 5.25
N SER A 332 25.85 25.82 6.04
CA SER A 332 25.99 25.82 7.49
C SER A 332 25.22 24.70 8.18
N GLN A 333 24.02 24.37 7.68
CA GLN A 333 23.17 23.31 8.25
C GLN A 333 23.66 21.90 7.92
N PHE A 334 24.32 21.73 6.77
CA PHE A 334 24.82 20.45 6.29
C PHE A 334 26.34 20.29 6.48
N GLN A 335 26.90 20.87 7.54
CA GLN A 335 28.26 20.56 7.97
C GLN A 335 28.30 19.22 8.70
N LEU A 336 29.44 18.52 8.62
CA LEU A 336 29.69 17.35 9.46
C LEU A 336 29.62 17.76 10.92
N ASN A 337 28.81 17.06 11.72
CA ASN A 337 28.85 17.21 13.16
C ASN A 337 30.27 16.86 13.64
N ASP A 338 30.84 17.72 14.48
CA ASP A 338 32.13 17.47 15.10
C ASP A 338 31.97 16.42 16.21
N ILE A 339 32.09 15.15 15.82
CA ILE A 339 31.93 13.95 16.66
C ILE A 339 33.12 13.72 17.62
N HIS A 340 34.11 14.61 17.61
CA HIS A 340 35.31 14.52 18.45
C HIS A 340 35.52 15.75 19.31
N ASN A 341 34.47 16.54 19.54
CA ASN A 341 34.53 17.62 20.52
C ASN A 341 34.05 17.09 21.88
N PRO A 342 34.95 16.70 22.80
CA PRO A 342 34.58 16.12 24.10
C PRO A 342 33.70 17.07 24.92
N HIS A 343 33.82 18.39 24.69
CA HIS A 343 33.01 19.39 25.34
C HIS A 343 31.55 19.41 24.82
N LYS A 344 31.31 19.01 23.57
CA LYS A 344 29.95 18.85 23.03
C LYS A 344 29.30 17.57 23.53
N ASP A 345 30.05 16.48 23.64
CA ASP A 345 29.52 15.22 24.17
C ASP A 345 29.12 15.38 25.64
N GLU A 346 29.91 16.12 26.43
CA GLU A 346 29.57 16.47 27.81
C GLU A 346 28.33 17.37 27.88
N ILE A 347 28.21 18.39 27.00
CA ILE A 347 27.00 19.23 26.94
C ILE A 347 25.76 18.42 26.53
N ILE A 348 25.86 17.56 25.52
CA ILE A 348 24.75 16.71 25.07
C ILE A 348 24.34 15.75 26.17
N THR A 349 25.31 15.11 26.82
CA THR A 349 25.06 14.21 27.95
C THR A 349 24.38 14.96 29.09
N ASN A 350 24.87 16.15 29.46
CA ASN A 350 24.25 16.99 30.48
C ASN A 350 22.82 17.44 30.11
N ILE A 351 22.56 17.75 28.84
CA ILE A 351 21.20 18.11 28.37
C ILE A 351 20.27 16.89 28.43
N VAL A 352 20.74 15.72 28.01
CA VAL A 352 19.97 14.47 28.03
C VAL A 352 19.70 14.06 29.48
N ASP A 353 20.71 14.12 30.34
CA ASP A 353 20.59 13.78 31.76
C ASP A 353 19.68 14.76 32.48
N ALA A 354 19.76 16.07 32.19
CA ALA A 354 18.82 17.07 32.70
C ALA A 354 17.40 16.83 32.20
N TYR A 355 17.22 16.39 30.95
CA TYR A 355 15.91 16.05 30.41
C TYR A 355 15.32 14.82 31.10
N ILE A 356 16.12 13.77 31.28
CA ILE A 356 15.73 12.53 31.96
C ILE A 356 15.41 12.83 33.43
N THR A 357 16.28 13.53 34.16
CA THR A 357 16.05 13.85 35.58
C THR A 357 14.84 14.76 35.80
N ASN A 358 14.60 15.74 34.92
CA ASN A 358 13.38 16.55 34.99
C ASN A 358 12.10 15.73 34.68
N HIS A 359 12.20 14.62 33.93
CA HIS A 359 11.06 13.75 33.62
C HIS A 359 10.91 12.57 34.59
N THR A 360 11.96 12.19 35.33
CA THR A 360 11.88 11.14 36.37
C THR A 360 11.50 11.71 37.74
N ASN A 361 11.76 13.00 37.99
CA ASN A 361 11.43 13.65 39.27
C ASN A 361 10.03 14.27 39.31
N ASN A 362 9.34 14.36 38.17
CA ASN A 362 7.91 14.68 38.14
C ASN A 362 7.10 13.39 38.20
N THR A 363 6.64 13.02 39.39
CA THR A 363 5.50 12.11 39.57
C THR A 363 4.17 12.79 39.20
N ASP A 364 4.18 13.66 38.20
CA ASP A 364 2.94 14.17 37.63
C ASP A 364 2.36 13.05 36.74
N PRO A 365 1.06 12.74 36.89
CA PRO A 365 0.43 11.73 36.05
C PRO A 365 0.62 12.11 34.58
N ILE A 366 1.07 11.15 33.78
CA ILE A 366 1.14 11.27 32.32
C ILE A 366 -0.17 11.91 31.85
N PRO A 367 -0.16 13.09 31.22
CA PRO A 367 -1.38 13.72 30.77
C PRO A 367 -2.12 12.74 29.86
N PRO A 368 -3.45 12.63 29.97
CA PRO A 368 -4.21 11.71 29.15
C PRO A 368 -3.88 11.95 27.67
N PRO A 369 -3.80 10.88 26.85
CA PRO A 369 -3.55 11.03 25.43
C PRO A 369 -4.55 12.01 24.83
N ALA A 370 -4.05 12.95 24.02
CA ALA A 370 -4.85 14.01 23.42
C ALA A 370 -6.12 13.42 22.79
N LEU A 371 -7.29 13.98 23.14
CA LEU A 371 -8.54 13.49 22.57
C LEU A 371 -8.57 13.80 21.06
N PRO A 372 -9.18 12.94 20.23
CA PRO A 372 -9.34 13.21 18.81
C PRO A 372 -9.96 14.58 18.52
N SER A 373 -10.87 15.06 19.39
CA SER A 373 -11.48 16.39 19.32
C SER A 373 -10.49 17.54 19.51
N GLU A 374 -9.50 17.39 20.39
CA GLU A 374 -8.46 18.40 20.62
C GLU A 374 -7.53 18.50 19.41
N VAL A 375 -7.13 17.36 18.85
CA VAL A 375 -6.32 17.30 17.63
C VAL A 375 -7.06 17.93 16.45
N ILE A 376 -8.35 17.61 16.28
CA ILE A 376 -9.18 18.21 15.23
C ILE A 376 -9.30 19.74 15.41
N ASN A 377 -9.52 20.21 16.63
CA ASN A 377 -9.61 21.63 16.93
C ASN A 377 -8.28 22.37 16.70
N TYR A 378 -7.15 21.72 16.99
CA TYR A 378 -5.83 22.24 16.68
C TYR A 378 -5.60 22.33 15.16
N ILE A 379 -5.90 21.27 14.41
CA ILE A 379 -5.78 21.24 12.95
C ILE A 379 -6.62 22.34 12.29
N LYS A 380 -7.83 22.60 12.80
CA LYS A 380 -8.70 23.69 12.32
C LYS A 380 -8.10 25.09 12.52
N LYS A 381 -7.25 25.27 13.54
CA LYS A 381 -6.59 26.55 13.85
C LYS A 381 -5.32 26.78 13.02
N ILE A 382 -4.74 25.73 12.43
CA ILE A 382 -3.55 25.85 11.58
C ILE A 382 -3.93 26.53 10.25
N LYS A 383 -3.18 27.56 9.87
CA LYS A 383 -3.32 28.17 8.54
C LYS A 383 -2.91 27.17 7.46
N ILE A 384 -3.84 26.83 6.57
CA ILE A 384 -3.62 25.90 5.46
C ILE A 384 -2.40 26.37 4.64
N LYS A 385 -1.46 25.44 4.37
CA LYS A 385 -0.18 25.64 3.66
C LYS A 385 0.97 26.28 4.46
N LYS A 386 0.92 26.30 5.79
CA LYS A 386 2.10 26.57 6.61
C LYS A 386 2.40 25.39 7.52
N SER A 387 3.69 25.18 7.80
CA SER A 387 4.12 24.26 8.85
C SER A 387 3.62 24.75 10.21
N PRO A 388 3.30 23.85 11.16
CA PRO A 388 3.14 24.23 12.56
C PRO A 388 4.41 24.95 13.04
N GLU A 389 4.26 25.99 13.85
CA GLU A 389 5.38 26.64 14.55
C GLU A 389 5.94 25.75 15.66
#